data_AF-A0A317HBC5-F1
#
_entry.id   AF-A0A317HBC5-F1
#
_cell.length_a   1.000
_cell.length_b   1.000
_cell.length_c   1.000
_cell.angle_alpha   90.00
_cell.angle_beta   90.00
_cell.angle_gamma   90.00
#
_symmetry.space_group_name_H-M   'P 1'
#
loop_
_entity.id
_entity.type
_entity.pdbx_description
1 polymer ?
#
loop_
_entity_poly.entity_id
_entity_poly.type
_entity_poly.pdbx_seq_one_letter_code
_entity_poly.pdbx_strand_id
1 'polypeptide(L)'
;MGRTSNPGFVAVTFAIALAVLLVLLSVTNILSDGLGYKLAAVAVVVAALIYIFYARANNVEKTGYGSLVFIIAVAIIIPALLITQQQQQVAATQNQYNLTLQTGAALYGQYCASCHGFLGQGINGPKLNNNPAISKFTNDDLTRIISGGIPGDPTTPTALSMPSWSNRFGGPLTDDDISYLVALIRSSDPTYRAQNNLADTNGFGYVLASLTNPTQIAEYHLEQKGGSKPPATQFVDLTNQATVTIESLDTPGGSFAYGWQAVGTKTSDIIIKAGTKVTWSNVSSTFHNVYQGAGGTATNKFPPSGIIQPKVASSDYSYTFKTPGEYPFYCQIHPAMIGWITVVA
;
A
#
# COMPACT_ATOMS: atom_id res chain seq x y z
N MET A 1 -64.67 -1.97 -36.04
CA MET A 1 -64.82 -2.41 -34.64
C MET A 1 -63.46 -2.32 -33.96
N GLY A 2 -63.16 -1.19 -33.32
CA GLY A 2 -61.90 -1.00 -32.59
C GLY A 2 -61.99 -1.69 -31.22
N ARG A 3 -61.09 -2.64 -30.96
CA ARG A 3 -60.99 -3.32 -29.66
C ARG A 3 -60.43 -2.30 -28.67
N THR A 4 -61.29 -1.62 -27.91
CA THR A 4 -60.85 -0.76 -26.82
C THR A 4 -60.20 -1.64 -25.77
N SER A 5 -58.86 -1.59 -25.67
CA SER A 5 -58.10 -2.33 -24.68
C SER A 5 -58.59 -1.94 -23.28
N ASN A 6 -59.09 -2.91 -22.51
CA ASN A 6 -59.56 -2.68 -21.15
C ASN A 6 -58.39 -2.15 -20.30
N PRO A 7 -58.42 -0.89 -19.83
CA PRO A 7 -57.27 -0.29 -19.17
C PRO A 7 -56.94 -0.97 -17.83
N GLY A 8 -57.92 -1.62 -17.20
CA GLY A 8 -57.68 -2.44 -16.01
C GLY A 8 -56.83 -3.68 -16.31
N PHE A 9 -56.98 -4.26 -17.50
CA PHE A 9 -56.13 -5.36 -17.96
C PHE A 9 -54.70 -4.87 -18.21
N VAL A 10 -54.53 -3.68 -18.78
CA VAL A 10 -53.21 -3.08 -19.02
C VAL A 10 -52.49 -2.79 -17.70
N ALA A 11 -53.18 -2.24 -16.70
CA ALA A 11 -52.61 -1.98 -15.37
C ALA A 11 -52.15 -3.25 -14.63
N VAL A 12 -52.95 -4.32 -14.69
CA VAL A 12 -52.58 -5.63 -14.10
C VAL A 12 -51.38 -6.22 -14.83
N THR A 13 -51.35 -6.13 -16.16
CA THR A 13 -50.24 -6.66 -16.96
C THR A 13 -48.93 -5.90 -16.67
N PHE A 14 -49.00 -4.57 -16.52
CA PHE A 14 -47.84 -3.74 -16.20
C PHE A 14 -47.30 -4.01 -14.79
N ALA A 15 -48.20 -4.24 -13.83
CA ALA A 15 -47.82 -4.59 -12.47
C ALA A 15 -47.20 -5.98 -12.35
N ILE A 16 -47.74 -6.98 -13.06
CA ILE A 16 -47.14 -8.31 -13.13
C ILE A 16 -45.75 -8.20 -13.77
N ALA A 17 -45.60 -7.43 -14.85
CA ALA A 17 -44.30 -7.19 -15.47
C ALA A 17 -43.31 -6.49 -14.52
N LEU A 18 -43.76 -5.52 -13.73
CA LEU A 18 -42.94 -4.83 -12.72
C LEU A 18 -42.54 -5.77 -11.57
N ALA A 19 -43.45 -6.61 -11.08
CA ALA A 19 -43.15 -7.60 -10.05
C ALA A 19 -42.14 -8.64 -10.55
N VAL A 20 -42.29 -9.13 -11.78
CA VAL A 20 -41.34 -10.04 -12.43
C VAL A 20 -39.97 -9.37 -12.60
N LEU A 21 -39.93 -8.09 -13.00
CA LEU A 21 -38.67 -7.34 -13.12
C LEU A 21 -37.97 -7.17 -11.77
N LEU A 22 -38.70 -6.84 -10.70
CA LEU A 22 -38.14 -6.70 -9.35
C LEU A 22 -37.60 -8.03 -8.79
N VAL A 23 -38.27 -9.15 -9.09
CA VAL A 23 -37.76 -10.49 -8.76
C VAL A 23 -36.50 -10.82 -9.56
N LEU A 24 -36.49 -10.54 -10.87
CA LEU A 24 -35.31 -10.76 -11.72
C LEU A 24 -34.10 -9.94 -11.27
N LEU A 25 -34.30 -8.66 -10.91
CA LEU A 25 -33.26 -7.79 -10.36
C LEU A 25 -32.70 -8.27 -9.02
N SER A 26 -33.49 -9.02 -8.25
CA SER A 26 -33.04 -9.68 -7.01
C SER A 26 -32.18 -10.91 -7.31
N VAL A 27 -32.61 -11.73 -8.28
CA VAL A 27 -31.88 -12.95 -8.69
C VAL A 27 -30.53 -12.60 -9.35
N THR A 28 -30.40 -11.40 -9.93
CA THR A 28 -29.14 -10.90 -10.49
C THR A 28 -28.27 -10.12 -9.47
N ASN A 29 -28.56 -10.18 -8.17
CA ASN A 29 -27.83 -9.48 -7.09
C ASN A 29 -27.73 -7.95 -7.25
N ILE A 30 -28.63 -7.33 -8.01
CA ILE A 30 -28.68 -5.87 -8.16
C ILE A 30 -29.40 -5.23 -6.95
N LEU A 31 -30.29 -5.98 -6.30
CA LEU A 31 -30.92 -5.63 -5.03
C LEU A 31 -30.45 -6.59 -3.93
N SER A 32 -30.17 -6.08 -2.73
CA SER A 32 -29.71 -6.90 -1.59
C SER A 32 -30.70 -8.01 -1.23
N ASP A 33 -30.17 -9.17 -0.82
CA ASP A 33 -30.95 -10.37 -0.50
C ASP A 33 -32.16 -10.07 0.39
N GLY A 34 -33.35 -10.30 -0.16
CA GLY A 34 -34.63 -10.13 0.52
C GLY A 34 -35.33 -8.77 0.31
N LEU A 35 -34.66 -7.74 -0.21
CA LEU A 35 -35.30 -6.45 -0.47
C LEU A 35 -36.22 -6.52 -1.70
N GLY A 36 -35.76 -7.13 -2.81
CA GLY A 36 -36.57 -7.15 -4.02
C GLY A 36 -37.74 -8.15 -3.98
N TYR A 37 -37.68 -9.23 -3.19
CA TYR A 37 -38.86 -10.07 -2.90
C TYR A 37 -39.94 -9.31 -2.10
N LYS A 38 -39.52 -8.48 -1.13
CA LYS A 38 -40.45 -7.61 -0.37
C LYS A 38 -41.07 -6.53 -1.27
N LEU A 39 -40.27 -5.91 -2.15
CA LEU A 39 -40.77 -4.94 -3.12
C LEU A 39 -41.70 -5.57 -4.16
N ALA A 40 -41.42 -6.79 -4.62
CA ALA A 40 -42.29 -7.53 -5.54
C ALA A 40 -43.64 -7.87 -4.90
N ALA A 41 -43.64 -8.33 -3.64
CA ALA A 41 -44.88 -8.60 -2.90
C ALA A 41 -45.73 -7.32 -2.74
N VAL A 42 -45.10 -6.20 -2.38
CA VAL A 42 -45.78 -4.89 -2.28
C VAL A 42 -46.33 -4.45 -3.64
N ALA A 43 -45.58 -4.59 -4.73
CA ALA A 43 -46.04 -4.22 -6.07
C ALA A 43 -47.27 -5.03 -6.51
N VAL A 44 -47.31 -6.34 -6.24
CA VAL A 44 -48.48 -7.20 -6.52
C VAL A 44 -49.70 -6.79 -5.70
N VAL A 45 -49.51 -6.51 -4.40
CA VAL A 45 -50.60 -6.07 -3.51
C VAL A 45 -51.16 -4.71 -3.95
N VAL A 46 -50.28 -3.75 -4.25
CA VAL A 46 -50.66 -2.42 -4.74
C VAL A 46 -51.42 -2.53 -6.06
N ALA A 47 -50.99 -3.38 -6.96
CA ALA A 47 -51.67 -3.61 -8.24
C ALA A 47 -53.04 -4.29 -8.10
N ALA A 48 -53.16 -5.27 -7.21
CA ALA A 48 -54.43 -5.90 -6.89
C ALA A 48 -55.42 -4.87 -6.32
N LEU A 49 -54.96 -4.01 -5.41
CA LEU A 49 -55.77 -2.92 -4.87
C LEU A 49 -56.16 -1.91 -5.96
N ILE A 50 -55.22 -1.46 -6.79
CA ILE A 50 -55.50 -0.55 -7.91
C ILE A 50 -56.54 -1.16 -8.86
N TYR A 51 -56.44 -2.45 -9.19
CA TYR A 51 -57.42 -3.13 -10.04
C TYR A 51 -58.82 -3.17 -9.41
N ILE A 52 -58.90 -3.49 -8.11
CA ILE A 52 -60.17 -3.53 -7.37
C ILE A 52 -60.83 -2.15 -7.33
N PHE A 53 -60.07 -1.10 -7.04
CA PHE A 53 -60.59 0.28 -7.02
C PHE A 53 -60.95 0.77 -8.43
N TYR A 54 -60.13 0.48 -9.44
CA TYR A 54 -60.38 0.82 -10.83
C TYR A 54 -61.65 0.14 -11.40
N ALA A 55 -61.89 -1.12 -11.05
CA ALA A 55 -63.06 -1.88 -11.49
C ALA A 55 -64.38 -1.31 -10.94
N ARG A 56 -64.32 -0.59 -9.81
CA ARG A 56 -65.48 0.04 -9.18
C ARG A 56 -65.62 1.54 -9.47
N ALA A 57 -64.67 2.12 -10.22
CA ALA A 57 -64.55 3.55 -10.44
C ALA A 57 -65.28 4.05 -11.70
N ASN A 58 -65.84 5.27 -11.63
CA ASN A 58 -66.41 5.98 -12.79
C ASN A 58 -65.31 6.61 -13.67
N ASN A 59 -65.65 7.14 -14.85
CA ASN A 59 -64.64 7.60 -15.83
C ASN A 59 -63.72 8.72 -15.32
N VAL A 60 -64.20 9.57 -14.40
CA VAL A 60 -63.43 10.66 -13.78
C VAL A 60 -62.46 10.12 -12.73
N GLU A 61 -62.91 9.18 -11.89
CA GLU A 61 -62.06 8.51 -10.90
C GLU A 61 -60.94 7.70 -11.57
N LYS A 62 -61.22 7.05 -12.70
CA LYS A 62 -60.23 6.30 -13.49
C LYS A 62 -59.06 7.17 -13.98
N THR A 63 -59.32 8.40 -14.42
CA THR A 63 -58.28 9.38 -14.76
C THR A 63 -57.50 9.88 -13.53
N GLY A 64 -58.17 9.98 -12.37
CA GLY A 64 -57.53 10.32 -11.10
C GLY A 64 -56.52 9.25 -10.64
N TYR A 65 -56.87 7.97 -10.74
CA TYR A 65 -55.97 6.87 -10.39
C TYR A 65 -54.74 6.79 -11.30
N GLY A 66 -54.88 7.04 -12.61
CA GLY A 66 -53.73 7.10 -13.51
C GLY A 66 -52.71 8.18 -13.12
N SER A 67 -53.21 9.34 -12.69
CA SER A 67 -52.37 10.45 -12.23
C SER A 67 -51.67 10.13 -10.90
N LEU A 68 -52.37 9.48 -9.95
CA LEU A 68 -51.79 9.05 -8.67
C LEU A 68 -50.69 7.99 -8.87
N VAL A 69 -50.92 7.01 -9.74
CA VAL A 69 -49.92 5.98 -10.06
C VAL A 69 -48.69 6.61 -10.70
N PHE A 70 -48.86 7.59 -11.59
CA PHE A 70 -47.75 8.33 -12.18
C PHE A 70 -46.97 9.12 -11.13
N ILE A 71 -47.64 9.84 -10.24
CA ILE A 71 -46.99 10.59 -9.15
C ILE A 71 -46.22 9.64 -8.22
N ILE A 72 -46.79 8.49 -7.85
CA ILE A 72 -46.13 7.49 -7.02
C ILE A 72 -44.91 6.90 -7.74
N ALA A 73 -45.04 6.56 -9.02
CA ALA A 73 -43.94 6.04 -9.81
C ALA A 73 -42.78 7.05 -9.90
N VAL A 74 -43.08 8.32 -10.16
CA VAL A 74 -42.08 9.41 -10.18
C VAL A 74 -41.46 9.63 -8.80
N ALA A 75 -42.26 9.61 -7.73
CA ALA A 75 -41.79 9.75 -6.35
C ALA A 75 -40.89 8.62 -5.88
N ILE A 76 -40.94 7.44 -6.52
CA ILE A 76 -40.04 6.31 -6.25
C ILE A 76 -38.84 6.32 -7.19
N ILE A 77 -39.04 6.57 -8.48
CA ILE A 77 -38.00 6.55 -9.51
C ILE A 77 -36.98 7.66 -9.27
N ILE A 78 -37.41 8.87 -8.94
CA ILE A 78 -36.48 10.00 -8.73
C ILE A 78 -35.50 9.71 -7.57
N PRO A 79 -35.94 9.36 -6.35
CA PRO A 79 -35.01 9.00 -5.27
C PRO A 79 -34.15 7.77 -5.60
N ALA A 80 -34.70 6.76 -6.28
CA ALA A 80 -33.92 5.58 -6.69
C ALA A 80 -32.76 5.96 -7.62
N LEU A 81 -33.02 6.80 -8.63
CA LEU A 81 -31.98 7.29 -9.54
C LEU A 81 -30.93 8.13 -8.81
N LEU A 82 -31.35 9.00 -7.88
CA LEU A 82 -30.42 9.81 -7.09
C LEU A 82 -29.53 8.94 -6.18
N ILE A 83 -30.10 7.90 -5.54
CA ILE A 83 -29.33 6.95 -4.72
C ILE A 83 -28.32 6.19 -5.58
N THR A 84 -28.72 5.68 -6.75
CA THR A 84 -27.81 4.99 -7.66
C THR A 84 -26.70 5.92 -8.15
N GLN A 85 -27.03 7.15 -8.53
CA GLN A 85 -26.03 8.15 -8.94
C GLN A 85 -25.05 8.46 -7.82
N GLN A 86 -25.54 8.64 -6.58
CA GLN A 86 -24.69 8.87 -5.41
C GLN A 86 -23.77 7.67 -5.14
N GLN A 87 -24.28 6.44 -5.21
CA GLN A 87 -23.48 5.23 -5.04
C GLN A 87 -22.39 5.11 -6.12
N GLN A 88 -22.72 5.41 -7.38
CA GLN A 88 -21.75 5.42 -8.47
C GLN A 88 -20.65 6.46 -8.27
N GLN A 89 -21.01 7.66 -7.81
CA GLN A 89 -20.03 8.73 -7.51
C GLN A 89 -19.08 8.34 -6.38
N VAL A 90 -19.60 7.73 -5.31
CA VAL A 90 -18.77 7.23 -4.20
C VAL A 90 -17.81 6.15 -4.70
N ALA A 91 -18.30 5.17 -5.47
CA ALA A 91 -17.45 4.11 -6.03
C ALA A 91 -16.37 4.68 -6.98
N ALA A 92 -16.72 5.64 -7.83
CA ALA A 92 -15.78 6.31 -8.72
C ALA A 92 -14.70 7.08 -7.94
N THR A 93 -15.09 7.77 -6.86
CA THR A 93 -14.15 8.49 -5.98
C THR A 93 -13.17 7.54 -5.31
N GLN A 94 -13.64 6.38 -4.83
CA GLN A 94 -12.76 5.37 -4.22
C GLN A 94 -11.81 4.73 -5.22
N ASN A 95 -12.29 4.44 -6.43
CA ASN A 95 -11.44 3.92 -7.51
C ASN A 95 -10.37 4.96 -7.91
N GLN A 96 -10.74 6.22 -8.02
CA GLN A 96 -9.81 7.31 -8.32
C GLN A 96 -8.76 7.46 -7.21
N TYR A 97 -9.16 7.35 -5.95
CA TYR A 97 -8.23 7.38 -4.82
C TYR A 97 -7.26 6.19 -4.85
N ASN A 98 -7.74 4.98 -5.12
CA ASN A 98 -6.85 3.81 -5.24
C ASN A 98 -5.85 3.95 -6.40
N LEU A 99 -6.27 4.49 -7.54
CA LEU A 99 -5.36 4.79 -8.66
C LEU A 99 -4.31 5.84 -8.29
N THR A 100 -4.72 6.86 -7.54
CA THR A 100 -3.82 7.89 -6.96
C THR A 100 -2.76 7.22 -6.08
N LEU A 101 -3.17 6.29 -5.21
CA LEU A 101 -2.24 5.55 -4.35
C LEU A 101 -1.30 4.63 -5.12
N GLN A 102 -1.78 3.94 -6.16
CA GLN A 102 -0.95 3.08 -7.02
C GLN A 102 0.10 3.91 -7.78
N THR A 103 -0.31 5.05 -8.33
CA THR A 103 0.61 5.98 -9.03
C THR A 103 1.67 6.50 -8.06
N GLY A 104 1.24 6.95 -6.87
CA GLY A 104 2.16 7.37 -5.81
C GLY A 104 3.10 6.24 -5.38
N ALA A 105 2.60 5.00 -5.27
CA ALA A 105 3.40 3.83 -4.89
C ALA A 105 4.47 3.47 -5.94
N ALA A 106 4.16 3.60 -7.23
CA ALA A 106 5.12 3.43 -8.32
C ALA A 106 6.26 4.45 -8.23
N LEU A 107 5.90 5.74 -8.11
CA LEU A 107 6.86 6.84 -7.95
C LEU A 107 7.71 6.65 -6.69
N TYR A 108 7.08 6.26 -5.58
CA TYR A 108 7.75 6.01 -4.31
C TYR A 108 8.78 4.87 -4.42
N GLY A 109 8.39 3.75 -5.03
CA GLY A 109 9.28 2.62 -5.27
C GLY A 109 10.50 3.00 -6.12
N GLN A 110 10.31 3.93 -7.07
CA GLN A 110 11.37 4.38 -7.96
C GLN A 110 12.34 5.37 -7.33
N TYR A 111 11.84 6.38 -6.61
CA TYR A 111 12.64 7.53 -6.18
C TYR A 111 12.90 7.60 -4.67
N CYS A 112 12.04 6.99 -3.86
CA CYS A 112 12.02 7.22 -2.42
C CYS A 112 12.43 5.97 -1.62
N ALA A 113 12.09 4.78 -2.11
CA ALA A 113 12.26 3.52 -1.39
C ALA A 113 13.72 3.19 -1.07
N SER A 114 14.67 3.63 -1.88
CA SER A 114 16.11 3.43 -1.62
C SER A 114 16.56 4.02 -0.28
N CYS A 115 15.87 5.07 0.21
CA CYS A 115 16.19 5.67 1.50
C CYS A 115 15.13 5.48 2.58
N HIS A 116 13.86 5.47 2.18
CA HIS A 116 12.75 5.34 3.12
C HIS A 116 12.23 3.89 3.26
N GLY A 117 12.83 2.94 2.53
CA GLY A 117 12.43 1.52 2.49
C GLY A 117 11.20 1.29 1.62
N PHE A 118 11.06 0.12 0.98
CA PHE A 118 9.94 -0.10 0.05
C PHE A 118 8.57 -0.12 0.75
N LEU A 119 8.51 -0.37 2.05
CA LEU A 119 7.29 -0.29 2.86
C LEU A 119 7.20 1.01 3.66
N GLY A 120 8.07 1.99 3.43
CA GLY A 120 8.13 3.23 4.21
C GLY A 120 8.58 3.01 5.66
N GLN A 121 9.26 1.91 5.95
CA GLN A 121 9.76 1.55 7.29
C GLN A 121 10.96 2.39 7.75
N GLY A 122 11.60 3.11 6.81
CA GLY A 122 12.81 3.88 7.03
C GLY A 122 14.05 3.01 6.96
N ILE A 123 15.06 3.49 6.24
CA ILE A 123 16.39 2.89 6.18
C ILE A 123 17.38 3.93 6.71
N ASN A 124 18.08 4.65 5.82
CA ASN A 124 18.87 5.84 6.14
C ASN A 124 18.00 7.11 6.16
N GLY A 125 16.87 7.10 5.46
CA GLY A 125 15.80 8.08 5.59
C GLY A 125 14.82 7.72 6.72
N PRO A 126 14.11 8.70 7.31
CA PRO A 126 13.17 8.44 8.38
C PRO A 126 12.01 7.55 7.91
N LYS A 127 11.45 6.77 8.85
CA LYS A 127 10.20 6.03 8.66
C LYS A 127 9.07 6.95 8.21
N LEU A 128 8.31 6.55 7.19
CA LEU A 128 7.17 7.30 6.67
C LEU A 128 5.83 6.60 6.96
N ASN A 129 5.78 5.29 6.76
CA ASN A 129 4.56 4.50 6.89
C ASN A 129 4.16 4.36 8.37
N ASN A 130 2.94 4.76 8.72
CA ASN A 130 2.42 4.73 10.08
C ASN A 130 3.35 5.47 11.08
N ASN A 131 3.94 6.60 10.68
CA ASN A 131 4.79 7.40 11.57
C ASN A 131 4.02 8.57 12.21
N PRO A 132 3.77 8.56 13.54
CA PRO A 132 3.07 9.64 14.22
C PRO A 132 3.75 11.01 14.13
N ALA A 133 5.06 11.06 13.89
CA ALA A 133 5.76 12.33 13.68
C ALA A 133 5.38 12.95 12.32
N ILE A 134 5.18 12.11 11.29
CA ILE A 134 4.79 12.55 9.96
C ILE A 134 3.32 12.94 9.90
N SER A 135 2.44 12.24 10.64
CA SER A 135 1.01 12.54 10.74
C SER A 135 0.68 13.98 11.16
N LYS A 136 1.60 14.66 11.86
CA LYS A 136 1.45 16.04 12.32
C LYS A 136 1.65 17.08 11.22
N PHE A 137 2.29 16.71 10.11
CA PHE A 137 2.50 17.63 8.99
C PHE A 137 1.22 17.82 8.19
N THR A 138 1.05 19.03 7.68
CA THR A 138 -0.01 19.34 6.71
C THR A 138 0.36 18.80 5.32
N ASN A 139 -0.62 18.74 4.40
CA ASN A 139 -0.32 18.37 3.02
C ASN A 139 0.65 19.37 2.36
N ASP A 140 0.56 20.65 2.72
CA ASP A 140 1.47 21.70 2.24
C ASP A 140 2.88 21.53 2.78
N ASP A 141 3.02 21.14 4.05
CA ASP A 141 4.32 20.80 4.64
C ASP A 141 4.99 19.64 3.91
N LEU A 142 4.23 18.56 3.67
CA LEU A 142 4.75 17.40 2.94
C LEU A 142 5.10 17.78 1.49
N THR A 143 4.25 18.53 0.81
CA THR A 143 4.50 19.02 -0.55
C THR A 143 5.79 19.83 -0.60
N ARG A 144 5.99 20.77 0.34
CA ARG A 144 7.19 21.60 0.44
C ARG A 144 8.43 20.76 0.71
N ILE A 145 8.36 19.81 1.65
CA ILE A 145 9.48 18.93 2.02
C ILE A 145 9.90 18.06 0.83
N ILE A 146 8.96 17.44 0.13
CA ILE A 146 9.29 16.56 -1.00
C ILE A 146 9.78 17.39 -2.20
N SER A 147 9.16 18.54 -2.44
CA SER A 147 9.52 19.40 -3.57
C SER A 147 10.91 20.00 -3.41
N GLY A 148 11.19 20.64 -2.27
CA GLY A 148 12.41 21.40 -2.02
C GLY A 148 13.52 20.63 -1.30
N GLY A 149 13.23 19.43 -0.80
CA GLY A 149 14.17 18.65 0.01
C GLY A 149 14.35 19.21 1.43
N ILE A 150 15.31 18.64 2.14
CA ILE A 150 15.68 19.03 3.52
C ILE A 150 17.17 19.39 3.53
N PRO A 151 17.55 20.62 3.91
CA PRO A 151 18.95 20.98 4.13
C PRO A 151 19.59 20.13 5.22
N GLY A 152 20.81 19.67 4.98
CA GLY A 152 21.62 18.94 5.95
C GLY A 152 22.29 19.82 6.99
N ASP A 153 22.47 21.11 6.67
CA ASP A 153 22.91 22.15 7.61
C ASP A 153 21.98 23.38 7.47
N PRO A 154 21.40 23.90 8.56
CA PRO A 154 20.61 25.13 8.54
C PRO A 154 21.36 26.37 8.03
N THR A 155 22.69 26.35 8.07
CA THR A 155 23.58 27.48 7.74
C THR A 155 24.24 27.38 6.36
N THR A 156 24.27 26.18 5.76
CA THR A 156 24.75 25.96 4.39
C THR A 156 23.74 25.12 3.59
N PRO A 157 22.85 25.77 2.80
CA PRO A 157 21.77 25.09 2.08
C PRO A 157 22.20 24.15 0.94
N THR A 158 23.50 24.06 0.66
CA THR A 158 24.03 23.35 -0.52
C THR A 158 24.14 21.84 -0.33
N ALA A 159 24.21 21.36 0.91
CA ALA A 159 24.19 19.93 1.21
C ALA A 159 22.79 19.57 1.71
N LEU A 160 22.01 18.80 0.94
CA LEU A 160 20.67 18.37 1.32
C LEU A 160 20.72 16.96 1.96
N SER A 161 20.13 16.80 3.15
CA SER A 161 19.88 15.49 3.78
C SER A 161 18.78 14.70 3.06
N MET A 162 17.83 15.40 2.44
CA MET A 162 16.86 14.82 1.52
C MET A 162 16.90 15.68 0.24
N PRO A 163 17.14 15.10 -0.94
CA PRO A 163 17.23 15.87 -2.19
C PRO A 163 15.90 16.51 -2.56
N SER A 164 15.95 17.55 -3.39
CA SER A 164 14.76 18.13 -4.02
C SER A 164 14.26 17.24 -5.15
N TRP A 165 12.96 16.94 -5.16
CA TRP A 165 12.38 16.05 -6.17
C TRP A 165 11.52 16.74 -7.22
N SER A 166 10.99 17.93 -6.92
CA SER A 166 10.17 18.68 -7.88
C SER A 166 11.04 19.25 -9.01
N ASN A 167 10.51 19.23 -10.22
CA ASN A 167 11.11 19.82 -11.41
C ASN A 167 11.36 21.32 -11.29
N ARG A 168 10.60 22.01 -10.43
CA ARG A 168 10.80 23.42 -10.07
C ARG A 168 12.12 23.66 -9.33
N PHE A 169 12.66 22.62 -8.70
CA PHE A 169 13.90 22.63 -7.92
C PHE A 169 14.94 21.65 -8.49
N GLY A 170 14.87 21.35 -9.80
CA GLY A 170 15.85 20.54 -10.52
C GLY A 170 15.68 19.02 -10.40
N GLY A 171 14.61 18.54 -9.73
CA GLY A 171 14.27 17.12 -9.66
C GLY A 171 13.45 16.62 -10.87
N PRO A 172 13.13 15.32 -10.92
CA PRO A 172 12.43 14.73 -12.07
C PRO A 172 10.89 14.81 -12.00
N LEU A 173 10.31 15.20 -10.86
CA LEU A 173 8.88 15.03 -10.59
C LEU A 173 8.04 16.30 -10.86
N THR A 174 6.87 16.14 -11.45
CA THR A 174 5.89 17.23 -11.61
C THR A 174 5.13 17.49 -10.30
N ASP A 175 4.38 18.59 -10.20
CA ASP A 175 3.58 18.87 -9.00
C ASP A 175 2.49 17.81 -8.77
N ASP A 176 1.95 17.24 -9.86
CA ASP A 176 0.98 16.14 -9.78
C ASP A 176 1.65 14.87 -9.20
N ASP A 177 2.87 14.55 -9.63
CA ASP A 177 3.65 13.43 -9.06
C ASP A 177 3.90 13.63 -7.56
N ILE A 178 4.24 14.85 -7.14
CA ILE A 178 4.39 15.19 -5.72
C ILE A 178 3.06 15.00 -4.98
N SER A 179 1.94 15.39 -5.57
CA SER A 179 0.62 15.21 -4.95
C SER A 179 0.28 13.72 -4.76
N TYR A 180 0.63 12.85 -5.71
CA TYR A 180 0.47 11.40 -5.59
C TYR A 180 1.33 10.81 -4.46
N LEU A 181 2.57 11.30 -4.31
CA LEU A 181 3.44 10.91 -3.19
C LEU A 181 2.90 11.38 -1.83
N VAL A 182 2.35 12.59 -1.75
CA VAL A 182 1.70 13.10 -0.53
C VAL A 182 0.47 12.24 -0.20
N ALA A 183 -0.36 11.93 -1.18
CA ALA A 183 -1.52 11.06 -1.00
C ALA A 183 -1.10 9.66 -0.49
N LEU A 184 -0.03 9.09 -1.05
CA LEU A 184 0.55 7.83 -0.58
C LEU A 184 0.97 7.91 0.89
N ILE A 185 1.77 8.91 1.27
CA ILE A 185 2.26 9.05 2.66
C ILE A 185 1.10 9.23 3.63
N ARG A 186 0.12 10.08 3.28
CA ARG A 186 -1.07 10.34 4.10
C ARG A 186 -2.00 9.14 4.19
N SER A 187 -2.04 8.30 3.15
CA SER A 187 -2.80 7.05 3.19
C SER A 187 -2.31 6.07 4.25
N SER A 188 -1.11 6.24 4.79
CA SER A 188 -0.66 5.41 5.91
C SER A 188 -1.35 5.75 7.23
N ASP A 189 -1.86 6.97 7.40
CA ASP A 189 -2.49 7.42 8.65
C ASP A 189 -3.99 7.07 8.71
N PRO A 190 -4.42 6.14 9.59
CA PRO A 190 -5.84 5.75 9.70
C PRO A 190 -6.74 6.91 10.14
N THR A 191 -6.24 7.81 10.99
CA THR A 191 -7.00 8.97 11.45
C THR A 191 -7.23 9.95 10.30
N TYR A 192 -6.21 10.18 9.47
CA TYR A 192 -6.37 11.01 8.28
C TYR A 192 -7.41 10.42 7.31
N ARG A 193 -7.34 9.12 7.03
CA ARG A 193 -8.30 8.44 6.14
C ARG A 193 -9.73 8.59 6.66
N ALA A 194 -9.94 8.33 7.96
CA ALA A 194 -11.25 8.44 8.60
C ALA A 194 -11.79 9.88 8.56
N GLN A 195 -10.96 10.89 8.86
CA GLN A 195 -11.37 12.29 8.85
C GLN A 195 -11.77 12.80 7.46
N ASN A 196 -11.19 12.23 6.41
CA ASN A 196 -11.40 12.66 5.02
C ASN A 196 -12.34 11.72 4.24
N ASN A 197 -12.99 10.76 4.91
CA ASN A 197 -13.87 9.76 4.28
C ASN A 197 -13.21 9.00 3.11
N LEU A 198 -11.91 8.72 3.24
CA LEU A 198 -11.13 8.00 2.23
C LEU A 198 -11.23 6.48 2.46
N ALA A 199 -11.01 5.68 1.42
CA ALA A 199 -10.92 4.22 1.56
C ALA A 199 -9.91 3.86 2.64
N ASP A 200 -10.22 2.82 3.43
CA ASP A 200 -9.32 2.28 4.45
C ASP A 200 -8.21 1.43 3.81
N THR A 201 -7.38 2.09 3.01
CA THR A 201 -6.30 1.47 2.24
C THR A 201 -5.01 2.21 2.53
N ASN A 202 -4.02 1.48 3.03
CA ASN A 202 -2.66 1.96 3.15
C ASN A 202 -1.93 1.72 1.83
N GLY A 203 -1.65 2.81 1.10
CA GLY A 203 -1.10 2.75 -0.25
C GLY A 203 0.32 2.18 -0.32
N PHE A 204 1.08 2.12 0.78
CA PHE A 204 2.38 1.42 0.80
C PHE A 204 2.24 -0.07 0.44
N GLY A 205 1.05 -0.66 0.63
CA GLY A 205 0.75 -2.02 0.18
C GLY A 205 0.75 -2.20 -1.34
N TYR A 206 0.63 -1.12 -2.12
CA TYR A 206 0.68 -1.16 -3.58
C TYR A 206 2.09 -1.13 -4.16
N VAL A 207 3.12 -0.83 -3.36
CA VAL A 207 4.48 -0.60 -3.88
C VAL A 207 4.97 -1.79 -4.69
N LEU A 208 4.97 -3.01 -4.14
CA LEU A 208 5.42 -4.20 -4.86
C LEU A 208 4.67 -4.41 -6.19
N ALA A 209 3.34 -4.28 -6.17
CA ALA A 209 2.51 -4.46 -7.37
C ALA A 209 2.73 -3.36 -8.42
N SER A 210 3.29 -2.22 -8.01
CA SER A 210 3.54 -1.06 -8.86
C SER A 210 4.98 -1.03 -9.41
N LEU A 211 5.88 -1.88 -8.90
CA LEU A 211 7.24 -1.99 -9.42
C LEU A 211 7.25 -2.76 -10.74
N THR A 212 7.91 -2.20 -11.75
CA THR A 212 8.09 -2.83 -13.06
C THR A 212 9.55 -3.21 -13.34
N ASN A 213 10.50 -2.65 -12.59
CA ASN A 213 11.93 -2.96 -12.72
C ASN A 213 12.26 -4.27 -11.97
N PRO A 214 12.77 -5.32 -12.66
CA PRO A 214 13.11 -6.59 -12.02
C PRO A 214 14.12 -6.47 -10.88
N THR A 215 15.08 -5.54 -10.98
CA THR A 215 16.06 -5.28 -9.92
C THR A 215 15.38 -4.72 -8.68
N GLN A 216 14.46 -3.77 -8.82
CA GLN A 216 13.72 -3.20 -7.67
C GLN A 216 12.79 -4.23 -7.03
N ILE A 217 12.15 -5.09 -7.82
CA ILE A 217 11.35 -6.20 -7.29
C ILE A 217 12.23 -7.15 -6.47
N ALA A 218 13.41 -7.49 -6.99
CA ALA A 218 14.37 -8.33 -6.29
C ALA A 218 14.88 -7.66 -4.99
N GLU A 219 15.18 -6.37 -5.03
CA GLU A 219 15.56 -5.56 -3.87
C GLU A 219 14.45 -5.50 -2.82
N TYR A 220 13.19 -5.26 -3.23
CA TYR A 220 12.02 -5.34 -2.35
C TYR A 220 12.00 -6.68 -1.61
N HIS A 221 12.08 -7.79 -2.37
CA HIS A 221 12.00 -9.12 -1.77
C HIS A 221 13.17 -9.40 -0.84
N LEU A 222 14.36 -8.90 -1.13
CA LEU A 222 15.51 -9.05 -0.24
C LEU A 222 15.40 -8.18 1.00
N GLU A 223 14.93 -6.94 0.86
CA GLU A 223 14.67 -6.07 2.01
C GLU A 223 13.71 -6.77 2.97
N GLN A 224 12.64 -7.39 2.46
CA GLN A 224 11.69 -8.17 3.26
C GLN A 224 12.28 -9.49 3.78
N LYS A 225 13.13 -10.18 3.00
CA LYS A 225 13.84 -11.41 3.43
C LYS A 225 14.87 -11.16 4.51
N GLY A 226 15.44 -9.96 4.60
CA GLY A 226 16.24 -9.55 5.76
C GLY A 226 15.47 -9.76 7.07
N GLY A 227 14.12 -9.80 7.02
CA GLY A 227 13.18 -10.07 8.11
C GLY A 227 13.04 -11.54 8.55
N SER A 228 13.46 -12.50 7.72
CA SER A 228 13.16 -13.93 7.90
C SER A 228 14.45 -14.75 8.05
N LYS A 229 14.51 -15.59 9.09
CA LYS A 229 15.68 -16.44 9.35
C LYS A 229 15.92 -17.39 8.16
N PRO A 230 17.14 -17.44 7.58
CA PRO A 230 17.47 -18.41 6.54
C PRO A 230 17.27 -19.86 7.02
N PRO A 231 17.04 -20.81 6.10
CA PRO A 231 17.03 -22.23 6.43
C PRO A 231 18.33 -22.65 7.13
N ALA A 232 18.26 -23.57 8.10
CA ALA A 232 19.42 -24.02 8.87
C ALA A 232 20.56 -24.56 7.99
N THR A 233 20.24 -25.12 6.82
CA THR A 233 21.21 -25.64 5.84
C THR A 233 22.09 -24.58 5.19
N GLN A 234 21.74 -23.29 5.31
CA GLN A 234 22.51 -22.18 4.74
C GLN A 234 23.59 -21.67 5.71
N PHE A 235 23.49 -22.03 6.99
CA PHE A 235 24.44 -21.56 8.01
C PHE A 235 25.75 -22.34 7.96
N VAL A 236 26.86 -21.61 8.11
CA VAL A 236 28.19 -22.21 8.31
C VAL A 236 28.57 -22.13 9.78
N ASP A 237 28.92 -23.26 10.38
CA ASP A 237 29.40 -23.34 11.76
C ASP A 237 30.85 -22.87 11.87
N LEU A 238 31.05 -21.74 12.55
CA LEU A 238 32.33 -21.12 12.84
C LEU A 238 32.56 -21.01 14.35
N THR A 239 31.89 -21.84 15.16
CA THR A 239 31.99 -21.83 16.63
C THR A 239 33.39 -22.13 17.17
N ASN A 240 34.26 -22.70 16.35
CA ASN A 240 35.68 -22.93 16.65
C ASN A 240 36.57 -21.69 16.45
N GLN A 241 36.05 -20.59 15.90
CA GLN A 241 36.82 -19.37 15.63
C GLN A 241 36.54 -18.30 16.69
N ALA A 242 37.60 -17.75 17.29
CA ALA A 242 37.48 -16.61 18.22
C ALA A 242 37.23 -15.28 17.49
N THR A 243 37.59 -15.22 16.21
CA THR A 243 37.45 -14.05 15.35
C THR A 243 36.93 -14.48 13.98
N VAL A 244 35.96 -13.75 13.43
CA VAL A 244 35.42 -13.99 12.09
C VAL A 244 35.41 -12.66 11.32
N THR A 245 35.80 -12.70 10.05
CA THR A 245 35.67 -11.53 9.15
C THR A 245 34.56 -11.79 8.13
N ILE A 246 33.71 -10.80 7.91
CA ILE A 246 32.69 -10.76 6.86
C ILE A 246 33.08 -9.65 5.89
N GLU A 247 33.31 -9.98 4.62
CA GLU A 247 33.77 -9.06 3.60
C GLU A 247 32.62 -8.67 2.66
N SER A 248 32.56 -7.39 2.25
CA SER A 248 31.70 -6.99 1.13
C SER A 248 32.45 -7.21 -0.17
N LEU A 249 31.80 -7.88 -1.13
CA LEU A 249 32.39 -8.24 -2.41
C LEU A 249 31.62 -7.58 -3.55
N ASP A 250 32.33 -7.19 -4.61
CA ASP A 250 31.69 -6.92 -5.90
C ASP A 250 31.26 -8.28 -6.50
N THR A 251 30.03 -8.38 -7.00
CA THR A 251 29.48 -9.61 -7.61
C THR A 251 29.10 -9.40 -9.08
N PRO A 252 30.08 -9.22 -10.00
CA PRO A 252 29.79 -9.03 -11.42
C PRO A 252 29.04 -10.23 -12.01
N GLY A 253 27.88 -9.99 -12.61
CA GLY A 253 27.03 -11.05 -13.19
C GLY A 253 26.15 -11.81 -12.20
N GLY A 254 26.19 -11.47 -10.91
CA GLY A 254 25.18 -11.92 -9.93
C GLY A 254 23.85 -11.18 -10.10
N SER A 255 22.79 -11.69 -9.47
CA SER A 255 21.50 -10.98 -9.39
C SER A 255 21.59 -9.62 -8.72
N PHE A 256 22.68 -9.35 -8.00
CA PHE A 256 22.99 -8.09 -7.31
C PHE A 256 24.45 -7.72 -7.57
N ALA A 257 24.77 -6.43 -7.47
CA ALA A 257 26.11 -5.93 -7.72
C ALA A 257 27.08 -6.13 -6.53
N TYR A 258 26.55 -6.31 -5.31
CA TYR A 258 27.34 -6.43 -4.08
C TYR A 258 26.74 -7.46 -3.10
N GLY A 259 27.59 -8.08 -2.26
CA GLY A 259 27.16 -9.07 -1.26
C GLY A 259 28.08 -9.16 -0.05
N TRP A 260 27.55 -9.60 1.09
CA TRP A 260 28.34 -9.94 2.29
C TRP A 260 28.72 -11.43 2.28
N GLN A 261 29.95 -11.76 2.65
CA GLN A 261 30.41 -13.14 2.75
C GLN A 261 31.41 -13.30 3.88
N ALA A 262 31.21 -14.30 4.75
CA ALA A 262 32.23 -14.66 5.74
C ALA A 262 33.45 -15.24 5.04
N VAL A 263 34.65 -14.80 5.42
CA VAL A 263 35.91 -15.24 4.80
C VAL A 263 36.03 -16.76 4.89
N GLY A 264 36.32 -17.40 3.75
CA GLY A 264 36.43 -18.86 3.64
C GLY A 264 35.09 -19.60 3.50
N THR A 265 33.96 -18.91 3.47
CA THR A 265 32.64 -19.51 3.22
C THR A 265 32.07 -19.02 1.89
N LYS A 266 30.79 -19.31 1.57
CA LYS A 266 30.04 -18.71 0.44
C LYS A 266 28.80 -17.94 0.91
N THR A 267 28.74 -17.60 2.21
CA THR A 267 27.55 -17.03 2.85
C THR A 267 27.94 -16.06 3.96
N SER A 268 27.07 -15.11 4.26
CA SER A 268 27.13 -14.26 5.46
C SER A 268 26.36 -14.85 6.65
N ASP A 269 25.71 -16.00 6.47
CA ASP A 269 24.93 -16.68 7.50
C ASP A 269 25.79 -17.65 8.28
N ILE A 270 26.08 -17.31 9.54
CA ILE A 270 27.10 -17.99 10.36
C ILE A 270 26.59 -18.34 11.75
N ILE A 271 27.12 -19.42 12.30
CA ILE A 271 26.95 -19.79 13.72
C ILE A 271 28.29 -19.53 14.41
N ILE A 272 28.28 -18.76 15.49
CA ILE A 272 29.47 -18.40 16.28
C ILE A 272 29.23 -18.66 17.76
N LYS A 273 30.31 -18.79 18.52
CA LYS A 273 30.21 -18.92 19.99
C LYS A 273 30.15 -17.54 20.64
N ALA A 274 29.45 -17.42 21.77
CA ALA A 274 29.50 -16.24 22.61
C ALA A 274 30.96 -15.89 22.97
N GLY A 275 31.31 -14.61 22.86
CA GLY A 275 32.67 -14.09 22.97
C GLY A 275 33.39 -13.88 21.63
N THR A 276 32.85 -14.39 20.51
CA THR A 276 33.46 -14.21 19.19
C THR A 276 33.42 -12.74 18.74
N LYS A 277 34.53 -12.24 18.22
CA LYS A 277 34.62 -10.91 17.57
C LYS A 277 34.37 -11.05 16.07
N VAL A 278 33.33 -10.40 15.56
CA VAL A 278 33.06 -10.32 14.12
C VAL A 278 33.51 -8.97 13.59
N THR A 279 34.19 -8.96 12.44
CA THR A 279 34.63 -7.75 11.76
C THR A 279 34.03 -7.69 10.36
N TRP A 280 33.37 -6.59 10.02
CA TRP A 280 32.91 -6.31 8.67
C TRP A 280 33.94 -5.43 7.97
N SER A 281 34.45 -5.93 6.84
CA SER A 281 35.47 -5.26 6.03
C SER A 281 34.94 -4.99 4.63
N ASN A 282 35.28 -3.83 4.07
CA ASN A 282 34.83 -3.45 2.74
C ASN A 282 35.92 -3.63 1.71
N VAL A 283 35.88 -4.74 0.96
CA VAL A 283 36.81 -5.01 -0.14
C VAL A 283 36.22 -4.71 -1.52
N SER A 284 34.92 -4.40 -1.56
CA SER A 284 34.19 -3.99 -2.77
C SER A 284 34.54 -2.56 -3.23
N SER A 285 33.96 -2.14 -4.35
CA SER A 285 34.23 -0.85 -4.99
C SER A 285 33.37 0.32 -4.49
N THR A 286 32.36 0.07 -3.64
CA THR A 286 31.40 1.08 -3.16
C THR A 286 31.33 1.13 -1.63
N PHE A 287 30.69 2.16 -1.07
CA PHE A 287 30.53 2.34 0.37
C PHE A 287 29.48 1.39 0.95
N HIS A 288 29.72 0.90 2.17
CA HIS A 288 28.75 0.05 2.88
C HIS A 288 28.56 0.49 4.31
N ASN A 289 27.56 -0.09 4.97
CA ASN A 289 27.37 -0.01 6.40
C ASN A 289 26.67 -1.28 6.90
N VAL A 290 26.62 -1.44 8.22
CA VAL A 290 26.04 -2.59 8.89
C VAL A 290 25.08 -2.08 9.95
N TYR A 291 23.81 -2.45 9.80
CA TYR A 291 22.77 -2.20 10.78
C TYR A 291 22.25 -3.53 11.31
N GLN A 292 22.10 -3.61 12.63
CA GLN A 292 21.51 -4.77 13.26
C GLN A 292 19.99 -4.66 13.14
N GLY A 293 19.38 -5.62 12.44
CA GLY A 293 17.97 -5.60 12.16
C GLY A 293 17.58 -6.49 11.01
N ALA A 294 16.29 -6.43 10.67
CA ALA A 294 15.63 -7.36 9.78
C ALA A 294 14.53 -6.61 9.02
N GLY A 295 14.29 -6.87 7.74
CA GLY A 295 13.17 -6.24 7.02
C GLY A 295 13.38 -4.75 6.69
N GLY A 296 14.63 -4.28 6.68
CA GLY A 296 14.95 -2.85 6.71
C GLY A 296 14.67 -2.15 8.05
N THR A 297 14.25 -2.89 9.09
CA THR A 297 13.99 -2.33 10.43
C THR A 297 15.16 -2.60 11.36
N ALA A 298 15.82 -1.56 11.85
CA ALA A 298 16.89 -1.69 12.83
C ALA A 298 16.34 -2.03 14.23
N THR A 299 16.89 -3.08 14.87
CA THR A 299 16.61 -3.43 16.27
C THR A 299 17.74 -3.06 17.22
N ASN A 300 18.91 -2.67 16.69
CA ASN A 300 20.03 -2.10 17.43
C ASN A 300 20.54 -2.94 18.62
N LYS A 301 20.46 -4.27 18.54
CA LYS A 301 21.12 -5.18 19.51
C LYS A 301 22.65 -5.05 19.51
N PHE A 302 23.20 -4.49 18.44
CA PHE A 302 24.56 -3.94 18.40
C PHE A 302 24.54 -2.61 17.63
N PRO A 303 25.46 -1.68 17.91
CA PRO A 303 25.43 -0.34 17.31
C PRO A 303 25.69 -0.39 15.80
N PRO A 304 25.14 0.54 15.01
CA PRO A 304 25.43 0.62 13.58
C PRO A 304 26.90 1.00 13.33
N SER A 305 27.47 0.54 12.22
CA SER A 305 28.89 0.74 11.89
C SER A 305 29.28 2.17 11.51
N GLY A 306 28.32 3.01 11.09
CA GLY A 306 28.64 4.14 10.22
C GLY A 306 29.09 3.69 8.83
N ILE A 307 29.67 4.58 8.04
CA ILE A 307 30.15 4.26 6.68
C ILE A 307 31.48 3.50 6.74
N ILE A 308 31.50 2.30 6.17
CA ILE A 308 32.69 1.49 5.90
C ILE A 308 33.15 1.82 4.49
N GLN A 309 34.33 2.44 4.38
CA GLN A 309 34.89 2.99 3.15
C GLN A 309 35.48 1.88 2.27
N PRO A 310 35.38 1.98 0.93
CA PRO A 310 35.91 0.97 0.02
C PRO A 310 37.41 0.81 0.18
N LYS A 311 37.87 -0.41 0.49
CA LYS A 311 39.29 -0.79 0.56
C LYS A 311 40.10 0.01 1.59
N VAL A 312 39.46 0.45 2.68
CA VAL A 312 40.11 1.18 3.78
C VAL A 312 39.89 0.43 5.10
N ALA A 313 40.86 -0.40 5.48
CA ALA A 313 40.78 -1.25 6.68
C ALA A 313 40.56 -0.47 7.99
N SER A 314 40.99 0.79 8.08
CA SER A 314 40.76 1.62 9.28
C SER A 314 39.29 2.03 9.46
N SER A 315 38.45 1.83 8.45
CA SER A 315 37.00 2.06 8.51
C SER A 315 36.20 0.79 8.81
N ASP A 316 36.87 -0.36 8.93
CA ASP A 316 36.24 -1.64 9.24
C ASP A 316 35.55 -1.59 10.60
N TYR A 317 34.42 -2.28 10.68
CA TYR A 317 33.60 -2.28 11.88
C TYR A 317 33.72 -3.62 12.61
N SER A 318 33.96 -3.59 13.92
CA SER A 318 33.99 -4.81 14.73
C SER A 318 32.99 -4.78 15.87
N TYR A 319 32.41 -5.94 16.16
CA TYR A 319 31.59 -6.14 17.34
C TYR A 319 31.86 -7.51 17.98
N THR A 320 31.86 -7.57 19.31
CA THR A 320 32.04 -8.82 20.07
C THR A 320 30.70 -9.29 20.62
N PHE A 321 30.24 -10.44 20.15
CA PHE A 321 28.93 -11.00 20.50
C PHE A 321 29.00 -11.78 21.81
N LYS A 322 28.61 -11.15 22.92
CA LYS A 322 28.68 -11.78 24.25
C LYS A 322 27.43 -12.57 24.65
N THR A 323 26.30 -12.26 24.04
CA THR A 323 24.99 -12.81 24.44
C THR A 323 24.49 -13.77 23.37
N PRO A 324 24.16 -15.03 23.71
CA PRO A 324 23.53 -15.96 22.78
C PRO A 324 22.23 -15.40 22.19
N GLY A 325 21.93 -15.76 20.94
CA GLY A 325 20.73 -15.35 20.25
C GLY A 325 20.94 -15.08 18.77
N GLU A 326 19.90 -14.53 18.14
CA GLU A 326 19.85 -14.24 16.71
C GLU A 326 20.09 -12.75 16.44
N TYR A 327 21.00 -12.49 15.50
CA TYR A 327 21.44 -11.16 15.11
C TYR A 327 21.43 -11.05 13.57
N PRO A 328 20.25 -10.83 12.98
CA PRO A 328 20.18 -10.42 11.58
C PRO A 328 20.84 -9.05 11.42
N PHE A 329 21.47 -8.84 10.27
CA PHE A 329 22.07 -7.58 9.89
C PHE A 329 21.89 -7.33 8.39
N TYR A 330 21.96 -6.05 8.01
CA TYR A 330 21.81 -5.62 6.63
C TYR A 330 22.62 -4.35 6.35
N CYS A 331 22.89 -4.09 5.06
CA CYS A 331 23.38 -2.79 4.61
C CYS A 331 22.20 -1.89 4.22
N GLN A 332 22.23 -0.65 4.70
CA GLN A 332 21.23 0.36 4.38
C GLN A 332 21.41 0.95 2.98
N ILE A 333 22.64 0.99 2.47
CA ILE A 333 22.96 1.55 1.16
C ILE A 333 22.59 0.55 0.06
N HIS A 334 22.78 -0.74 0.35
CA HIS A 334 22.50 -1.85 -0.55
C HIS A 334 21.57 -2.84 0.17
N PRO A 335 20.23 -2.64 0.10
CA PRO A 335 19.26 -3.43 0.87
C PRO A 335 19.31 -4.95 0.61
N ALA A 336 19.90 -5.35 -0.52
CA ALA A 336 20.16 -6.73 -0.88
C ALA A 336 21.23 -7.42 -0.01
N MET A 337 22.13 -6.65 0.60
CA MET A 337 23.24 -7.16 1.39
C MET A 337 22.79 -7.46 2.82
N ILE A 338 22.27 -8.66 3.00
CA ILE A 338 21.78 -9.18 4.28
C ILE A 338 22.68 -10.31 4.81
N GLY A 339 22.58 -10.58 6.10
CA GLY A 339 23.19 -11.76 6.70
C GLY A 339 22.64 -12.05 8.10
N TRP A 340 22.94 -13.25 8.59
CA TRP A 340 22.42 -13.72 9.85
C TRP A 340 23.52 -14.32 10.74
N ILE A 341 23.64 -13.80 11.96
CA ILE A 341 24.57 -14.33 12.96
C ILE A 341 23.76 -15.02 14.06
N THR A 342 23.92 -16.34 14.18
CA THR A 342 23.42 -17.10 15.33
C THR A 342 24.55 -17.26 16.34
N VAL A 343 24.34 -16.76 17.56
CA VAL A 343 25.31 -16.86 18.66
C VAL A 343 24.86 -17.97 19.61
N VAL A 344 25.68 -19.00 19.76
CA VAL A 344 25.47 -20.09 20.72
C VAL A 344 26.33 -19.89 21.97
N ALA A 345 26.03 -20.63 23.05
CA ALA A 345 26.72 -20.51 24.34
C ALA A 345 28.18 -20.97 24.30
#